data_AF-A0A669QDZ7-F1
#
_entry.id   AF-A0A669QDZ7-F1
#
_cell.length_a   1.000
_cell.length_b   1.000
_cell.length_c   1.000
_cell.angle_alpha   90.00
_cell.angle_beta   90.00
_cell.angle_gamma   90.00
#
_symmetry.space_group_name_H-M   'P 1'
#
loop_
_entity.id
_entity.type
_entity.pdbx_description
1 polymer ?
#
loop_
_entity_poly.entity_id
_entity_poly.type
_entity_poly.pdbx_seq_one_letter_code
_entity_poly.pdbx_strand_id
1 'polypeptide(L)'
;IWGIIDLQNVIFNISKALEDTENATIDAITAVQTQVSSLSKVVLQNQMALDLLTAKEGGVCMIVSQSCCTYVDETHRVETDLQTIWEKNPGSSPGNPVYIIV
;
A
#
# COMPACT_ATOMS: atom_id res chain seq x y z
N ILE A 1 -24.41 -37.50 -13.03
CA ILE A 1 -24.40 -36.88 -11.67
C ILE A 1 -22.96 -36.60 -11.23
N TRP A 2 -22.04 -37.58 -11.29
CA TRP A 2 -20.60 -37.38 -10.95
C TRP A 2 -19.94 -36.16 -11.61
N GLY A 3 -20.09 -35.97 -12.92
CA GLY A 3 -19.50 -34.80 -13.60
C GLY A 3 -19.99 -33.43 -13.10
N ILE A 4 -21.17 -33.34 -12.49
CA ILE A 4 -21.67 -32.10 -11.87
C ILE A 4 -20.99 -31.86 -10.51
N ILE A 5 -20.77 -32.93 -9.73
CA ILE A 5 -20.06 -32.87 -8.44
C ILE A 5 -18.61 -32.43 -8.65
N ASP A 6 -17.94 -32.99 -9.66
CA ASP A 6 -16.57 -32.61 -10.01
C ASP A 6 -16.48 -31.13 -10.41
N LEU A 7 -17.43 -30.66 -11.23
CA LEU A 7 -17.49 -29.25 -11.63
C LEU A 7 -17.75 -28.33 -10.43
N GLN A 8 -18.63 -28.73 -9.51
CA GLN A 8 -18.93 -27.96 -8.31
C GLN A 8 -17.71 -27.83 -7.39
N ASN A 9 -16.91 -28.90 -7.24
CA ASN A 9 -15.68 -28.87 -6.46
C ASN A 9 -14.63 -27.94 -7.09
N VAL A 10 -14.51 -27.94 -8.42
CA VAL A 10 -13.61 -27.03 -9.14
C VAL A 10 -14.00 -25.58 -8.90
N ILE A 11 -15.30 -25.25 -9.03
CA ILE A 11 -15.80 -23.90 -8.77
C ILE A 11 -15.52 -23.48 -7.32
N PHE A 12 -15.81 -24.35 -6.34
CA PHE A 12 -15.58 -24.04 -4.94
C PHE A 12 -14.09 -23.78 -4.62
N ASN A 13 -13.19 -24.61 -5.16
CA ASN A 13 -11.76 -24.44 -4.93
C ASN A 13 -11.23 -23.15 -5.58
N ILE A 14 -11.75 -22.78 -6.76
CA ILE A 14 -11.40 -21.52 -7.42
C ILE A 14 -11.92 -20.33 -6.61
N SER A 15 -13.16 -20.37 -6.12
CA SER A 15 -13.71 -19.30 -5.28
C SER A 15 -12.88 -19.08 -4.02
N LYS A 16 -12.49 -20.16 -3.34
CA LYS A 16 -11.64 -20.07 -2.15
C LYS A 16 -10.25 -19.52 -2.46
N ALA A 17 -9.60 -20.03 -3.51
CA ALA A 17 -8.28 -19.55 -3.91
C ALA A 17 -8.30 -18.06 -4.27
N LEU A 18 -9.40 -17.57 -4.85
CA LEU A 18 -9.62 -16.15 -5.13
C LEU A 18 -9.74 -15.34 -3.84
N GLU A 19 -10.58 -15.76 -2.89
CA GLU A 19 -10.75 -15.11 -1.59
C GLU A 19 -9.43 -15.04 -0.80
N ASP A 20 -8.67 -16.14 -0.75
CA ASP A 20 -7.37 -16.21 -0.07
C ASP A 20 -6.35 -15.25 -0.72
N THR A 21 -6.34 -15.18 -2.06
CA THR A 21 -5.43 -14.29 -2.81
C THR A 21 -5.79 -12.82 -2.60
N GLU A 22 -7.08 -12.50 -2.57
CA GLU A 22 -7.57 -11.16 -2.33
C GLU A 22 -7.22 -10.68 -0.91
N ASN A 23 -7.46 -11.50 0.11
CA ASN A 23 -7.07 -11.24 1.49
C ASN A 23 -5.57 -10.95 1.63
N ALA A 24 -4.74 -11.81 1.05
CA ALA A 24 -3.28 -11.66 1.10
C ALA A 24 -2.82 -10.39 0.36
N THR A 25 -3.47 -10.03 -0.75
CA THR A 25 -3.16 -8.82 -1.51
C THR A 25 -3.52 -7.56 -0.74
N ILE A 26 -4.69 -7.53 -0.10
CA ILE A 26 -5.14 -6.41 0.72
C ILE A 26 -4.20 -6.20 1.92
N ASP A 27 -3.85 -7.27 2.62
CA ASP A 27 -2.91 -7.21 3.75
C ASP A 27 -1.54 -6.67 3.32
N ALA A 28 -0.99 -7.18 2.21
CA ALA A 28 0.27 -6.73 1.66
C ALA A 28 0.25 -5.24 1.26
N ILE A 29 -0.81 -4.78 0.60
CA ILE A 29 -0.96 -3.36 0.21
C ILE A 29 -1.08 -2.47 1.45
N THR A 30 -1.83 -2.90 2.47
CA THR A 30 -1.97 -2.17 3.74
C THR A 30 -0.63 -2.01 4.45
N ALA A 31 0.16 -3.10 4.50
CA ALA A 31 1.50 -3.08 5.10
C ALA A 31 2.45 -2.15 4.32
N VAL A 32 2.43 -2.20 2.98
CA VAL A 32 3.23 -1.31 2.13
C VAL A 32 2.82 0.15 2.31
N GLN A 33 1.52 0.46 2.34
CA GLN A 33 1.03 1.83 2.55
C GLN A 33 1.50 2.39 3.90
N THR A 34 1.47 1.57 4.96
CA THR A 34 1.97 1.94 6.28
C THR A 34 3.48 2.24 6.25
N GLN A 35 4.26 1.39 5.58
CA GLN A 35 5.71 1.60 5.42
C GLN A 35 6.02 2.86 4.62
N VAL A 36 5.31 3.10 3.51
CA VAL A 36 5.48 4.31 2.67
C VAL A 36 5.14 5.57 3.46
N SER A 37 4.05 5.57 4.23
CA SER A 37 3.66 6.71 5.08
C SER A 37 4.68 6.99 6.20
N SER A 38 5.27 5.94 6.78
CA SER A 38 6.33 6.10 7.78
C SER A 38 7.62 6.64 7.15
N LEU A 39 8.04 6.04 6.03
CA LEU A 39 9.26 6.42 5.32
C LEU A 39 9.17 7.84 4.76
N SER A 40 8.02 8.25 4.24
CA SER A 40 7.83 9.60 3.70
C SER A 40 8.08 10.68 4.77
N LYS A 41 7.70 10.45 6.03
CA LYS A 41 8.01 11.36 7.14
C LYS A 41 9.51 11.53 7.35
N VAL A 42 10.26 10.43 7.33
CA VAL A 42 11.72 10.45 7.48
C VAL A 42 12.37 11.16 6.28
N VAL A 43 11.92 10.84 5.05
CA VAL A 43 12.44 11.47 3.83
C VAL A 43 12.15 12.98 3.83
N LEU A 44 10.95 13.41 4.22
CA LEU A 44 10.60 14.83 4.30
C LEU A 44 11.40 15.57 5.38
N GLN A 45 11.66 14.94 6.53
CA GLN A 45 12.54 15.51 7.55
C GLN A 45 13.98 15.63 7.05
N ASN A 46 14.49 14.61 6.36
CA ASN A 46 15.82 14.66 5.75
C ASN A 46 15.89 15.76 4.68
N GLN A 47 14.88 15.86 3.81
CA GLN A 47 14.77 16.91 2.80
C GLN A 47 14.84 18.30 3.43
N MET A 48 14.06 18.55 4.49
CA MET A 48 14.08 19.83 5.22
C MET A 48 15.45 20.13 5.85
N ALA A 49 16.08 19.12 6.47
CA ALA A 49 17.41 19.29 7.05
C ALA A 49 18.47 19.60 5.98
N LEU A 50 18.42 18.91 4.83
CA LEU A 50 19.32 19.17 3.71
C LEU A 50 19.07 20.56 3.10
N ASP A 51 17.81 20.97 2.94
CA ASP A 51 17.47 22.30 2.43
C ASP A 51 17.97 23.41 3.36
N LEU A 52 17.91 23.20 4.68
CA LEU A 52 18.47 24.14 5.65
C LEU A 52 20.01 24.22 5.52
N LEU A 53 20.69 23.08 5.41
CA LEU A 53 22.14 23.03 5.25
C LEU A 53 22.61 23.65 3.92
N THR A 54 21.76 23.63 2.90
CA THR A 54 22.07 24.03 1.53
C THR A 54 21.30 25.28 1.09
N ALA A 55 20.84 26.07 2.06
CA ALA A 55 20.01 27.24 1.81
C ALA A 55 20.71 28.28 0.93
N LYS A 56 22.05 28.36 0.94
CA LYS A 56 22.82 29.29 0.10
C LYS A 56 22.84 28.87 -1.37
N GLU A 57 22.78 27.57 -1.62
CA GLU A 57 22.79 26.95 -2.93
C GLU A 57 21.38 26.79 -3.53
N GLY A 58 20.34 27.19 -2.77
CA GLY A 58 18.95 27.12 -3.19
C GLY A 58 18.23 25.81 -2.79
N GLY A 59 18.79 25.06 -1.83
CA GLY A 59 18.23 23.80 -1.36
C GLY A 59 18.69 22.59 -2.16
N VAL A 60 18.29 21.39 -1.71
CA VAL A 60 18.68 20.13 -2.35
C VAL A 60 18.22 20.05 -3.79
N CYS A 61 17.06 20.64 -4.09
CA CYS A 61 16.45 20.59 -5.41
C CYS A 61 17.33 21.30 -6.46
N MET A 62 17.96 22.42 -6.09
CA MET A 62 18.88 23.14 -6.95
C MET A 62 20.25 22.43 -7.05
N ILE A 63 20.73 21.85 -5.95
CA ILE A 63 22.03 21.15 -5.91
C ILE A 63 22.03 19.87 -6.73
N VAL A 64 20.98 19.05 -6.61
CA VAL A 64 20.94 17.71 -7.22
C VAL A 64 20.80 17.80 -8.75
N SER A 65 20.46 18.98 -9.30
CA SER A 65 20.40 19.24 -10.76
C SER A 65 19.46 18.28 -11.50
N GLN A 66 18.52 17.65 -10.79
CA GLN A 66 17.44 16.83 -11.35
C GLN A 66 16.13 17.62 -11.29
N SER A 67 15.08 17.14 -11.97
CA SER A 67 13.73 17.66 -11.74
C SER A 67 13.38 17.55 -10.26
N CYS A 68 12.91 18.64 -9.64
CA CYS A 68 12.50 18.66 -8.24
C CYS A 68 11.49 17.55 -7.95
N CYS A 69 11.79 16.66 -7.00
CA CYS A 69 10.88 15.61 -6.57
C CYS A 69 10.13 16.06 -5.31
N THR A 70 8.82 15.80 -5.27
CA THR A 70 8.00 16.00 -4.07
C THR A 70 7.30 14.70 -3.72
N TYR A 71 7.11 14.46 -2.42
CA TYR A 71 6.22 13.40 -1.97
C TYR A 71 4.77 13.78 -2.28
N VAL A 72 4.01 12.84 -2.82
CA VAL A 72 2.57 12.95 -3.03
C VAL A 72 1.90 11.92 -2.14
N ASP A 73 1.02 12.39 -1.25
CA ASP A 73 0.30 11.51 -0.34
C ASP A 73 -0.92 10.90 -1.02
N GLU A 74 -0.86 9.59 -1.24
CA GLU A 74 -1.92 8.81 -1.88
C GLU A 74 -2.66 7.91 -0.86
N THR A 75 -2.43 8.13 0.44
CA THR A 75 -3.02 7.30 1.52
C THR A 75 -4.53 7.17 1.38
N HIS A 76 -5.23 8.29 1.17
CA HIS A 76 -6.69 8.26 1.01
C HIS A 76 -7.17 7.49 -0.22
N ARG A 77 -6.45 7.58 -1.36
CA ARG A 77 -6.79 6.81 -2.55
C ARG A 77 -6.66 5.32 -2.27
N VAL A 78 -5.53 4.92 -1.68
CA VAL A 78 -5.25 3.52 -1.35
C VAL A 78 -6.26 2.97 -0.33
N GLU A 79 -6.59 3.71 0.71
CA GLU A 79 -7.61 3.33 1.70
C GLU A 79 -8.99 3.14 1.05
N THR A 80 -9.38 4.04 0.15
CA THR A 80 -10.66 3.97 -0.57
C THR A 80 -10.72 2.76 -1.51
N ASP A 81 -9.63 2.48 -2.23
CA ASP A 81 -9.54 1.34 -3.13
C ASP A 81 -9.62 0.01 -2.36
N LEU A 82 -8.91 -0.09 -1.23
CA LEU A 82 -8.98 -1.25 -0.34
C LEU A 82 -10.39 -1.45 0.24
N GLN A 83 -11.05 -0.36 0.65
CA GLN A 83 -12.42 -0.42 1.13
C GLN A 83 -13.40 -0.91 0.04
N THR A 84 -13.23 -0.44 -1.19
CA THR A 84 -14.04 -0.87 -2.33
C THR A 84 -13.87 -2.36 -2.64
N ILE A 85 -12.67 -2.92 -2.40
CA ILE A 85 -12.40 -4.35 -2.56
C ILE A 85 -13.11 -5.14 -1.45
N TRP A 86 -12.98 -4.73 -0.19
CA TRP A 86 -13.69 -5.35 0.95
C TRP A 86 -15.22 -5.35 0.78
N GLU A 87 -15.80 -4.25 0.30
CA GLU A 87 -17.25 -4.15 0.08
C GLU A 87 -17.77 -5.15 -0.96
N LYS A 88 -16.92 -5.56 -1.91
CA LYS A 88 -17.25 -6.57 -2.92
C LYS A 88 -17.13 -8.00 -2.41
N ASN A 89 -16.37 -8.23 -1.35
CA ASN A 89 -16.18 -9.53 -0.73
C ASN A 89 -16.22 -9.45 0.81
N PRO A 90 -17.40 -9.35 1.44
CA PRO A 90 -17.54 -9.15 2.89
C PRO A 90 -17.05 -10.33 3.76
N GLY A 91 -16.59 -11.44 3.16
CA GLY A 91 -15.94 -12.56 3.85
C GLY A 91 -14.43 -12.35 4.10
N SER A 92 -13.86 -11.27 3.58
CA SER A 92 -12.46 -10.89 3.75
C SER A 92 -12.26 -10.12 5.06
N SER A 93 -11.40 -10.62 5.96
CA SER A 93 -11.10 -9.91 7.22
C SER A 93 -9.98 -8.89 6.97
N PRO A 94 -10.05 -7.66 7.52
CA PRO A 94 -8.94 -6.73 7.44
C PRO A 94 -7.72 -7.33 8.14
N GLY A 95 -6.58 -7.35 7.43
CA GLY A 95 -5.29 -7.67 8.02
C GLY A 95 -5.00 -6.79 9.24
N ASN A 96 -4.38 -7.37 10.28
CA ASN A 96 -4.05 -6.63 11.48
C ASN A 96 -3.06 -5.50 11.15
N PRO A 97 -3.23 -4.29 11.72
CA PRO A 97 -2.27 -3.22 11.51
C PRO A 97 -0.88 -3.63 12.01
N VAL A 98 0.12 -3.52 11.12
CA VAL A 98 1.52 -3.71 11.47
C VAL A 98 2.02 -2.44 12.14
N TYR A 99 2.11 -2.45 13.47
CA TYR A 99 2.71 -1.35 14.21
C TYR A 99 4.25 -1.41 14.07
N ILE A 100 4.82 -0.46 13.34
CA ILE A 100 6.26 -0.21 13.36
C ILE A 100 6.55 0.60 14.62
N ILE A 101 7.12 -0.04 15.65
CA ILE A 101 7.69 0.66 16.80
C ILE A 101 8.94 1.38 16.29
N VAL A 102 8.91 2.71 16.27
CA VAL A 102 10.08 3.55 16.01
C VAL A 102 10.86 3.75 17.30
#